data_AF-A0A3M1IWV4-F1
#
_entry.id   AF-A0A3M1IWV4-F1
#
_cell.length_a   1.000
_cell.length_b   1.000
_cell.length_c   1.000
_cell.angle_alpha   90.00
_cell.angle_beta   90.00
_cell.angle_gamma   90.00
#
_symmetry.space_group_name_H-M   'P 1'
#
loop_
_entity.id
_entity.type
_entity.pdbx_description
1 polymer ?
#
loop_
_entity_poly.entity_id
_entity_poly.type
_entity_poly.pdbx_seq_one_letter_code
_entity_poly.pdbx_strand_id
1 'polypeptide(L)'
;MRYLFLLLLVLGGTYGLTAQTYESRIAEARDLYRNGKYRKSGRILLEAFTQRSPRTTELNLALRALASAKLYDEAFAVLEEGINSGWLTLNHLLADPALEALYDDPRWDAQIQRLARFSVGENHELRQRLATIAERDQYYRLQMAEIAKTEGWNNPVIREMYELQQELDSLNYLQIDTIIATYGYPGRSMVGPLGSTALLVIQRAPLAEQLKHLPELQAAADKGELLWSDLALLIDKLKMRQGEPQVYGTQVVR
;
A
#
# COMPACT_ATOMS: atom_id res chain seq x y z
N MET A 1 -62.74 21.67 33.42
CA MET A 1 -61.95 22.89 33.17
C MET A 1 -60.57 22.46 32.67
N ARG A 2 -60.27 22.53 31.37
CA ARG A 2 -59.89 23.70 30.54
C ARG A 2 -58.42 24.10 30.71
N TYR A 3 -57.66 23.87 29.61
CA TYR A 3 -56.37 24.45 29.19
C TYR A 3 -55.11 23.90 29.91
N LEU A 4 -53.96 23.66 29.26
CA LEU A 4 -53.36 24.38 28.14
C LEU A 4 -52.31 23.48 27.43
N PHE A 5 -52.33 23.48 26.09
CA PHE A 5 -51.30 22.95 25.20
C PHE A 5 -50.02 23.81 25.30
N LEU A 6 -48.85 23.18 25.44
CA LEU A 6 -47.55 23.84 25.24
C LEU A 6 -46.75 23.03 24.22
N LEU A 7 -46.78 23.54 22.99
CA LEU A 7 -46.12 23.01 21.81
C LEU A 7 -44.67 23.51 21.85
N LEU A 8 -43.75 22.67 22.32
CA LEU A 8 -42.33 22.97 22.39
C LEU A 8 -41.72 22.72 21.01
N LEU A 9 -41.55 23.80 20.26
CA LEU A 9 -40.95 23.84 18.94
C LEU A 9 -39.43 23.67 19.10
N VAL A 10 -38.96 22.43 19.10
CA VAL A 10 -37.54 22.12 19.03
C VAL A 10 -37.09 22.40 17.61
N LEU A 11 -36.53 23.59 17.39
CA LEU A 11 -35.72 23.91 16.21
C LEU A 11 -34.48 23.01 16.25
N GLY A 12 -34.59 21.84 15.63
CA GLY A 12 -33.46 20.98 15.33
C GLY A 12 -32.54 21.69 14.33
N GLY A 13 -31.58 22.44 14.85
CA GLY A 13 -30.42 22.87 14.08
C GLY A 13 -29.63 21.62 13.71
N THR A 14 -29.81 21.12 12.50
CA THR A 14 -28.93 20.12 11.90
C THR A 14 -27.59 20.79 11.61
N TYR A 15 -26.72 20.85 12.63
CA TYR A 15 -25.30 20.93 12.37
C TYR A 15 -24.91 19.62 11.69
N GLY A 16 -24.95 19.62 10.36
CA GLY A 16 -24.28 18.62 9.58
C GLY A 16 -22.79 18.74 9.89
N LEU A 17 -22.31 17.92 10.82
CA LEU A 17 -20.89 17.59 10.93
C LEU A 17 -20.52 16.93 9.61
N THR A 18 -20.04 17.72 8.64
CA THR A 18 -19.42 17.14 7.47
C THR A 18 -18.15 16.44 7.97
N ALA A 19 -18.18 15.11 7.96
CA ALA A 19 -17.01 14.32 8.28
C ALA A 19 -15.88 14.79 7.36
N GLN A 20 -14.81 15.33 7.95
CA GLN A 20 -13.67 15.81 7.18
C GLN A 20 -13.10 14.64 6.37
N THR A 21 -12.90 14.88 5.06
CA THR A 21 -12.40 13.86 4.14
C THR A 21 -10.99 13.42 4.52
N TYR A 22 -10.65 12.19 4.15
CA TYR A 22 -9.30 11.64 4.34
C TYR A 22 -8.22 12.63 3.87
N GLU A 23 -8.29 13.09 2.62
CA GLU A 23 -7.26 13.98 2.05
C GLU A 23 -7.19 15.34 2.78
N SER A 24 -8.31 15.86 3.28
CA SER A 24 -8.32 17.08 4.09
C SER A 24 -7.61 16.87 5.44
N ARG A 25 -7.83 15.72 6.09
CA ARG A 25 -7.13 15.36 7.33
C ARG A 25 -5.63 15.19 7.11
N ILE A 26 -5.22 14.57 6.00
CA ILE A 26 -3.80 14.43 5.64
C ILE A 26 -3.16 15.80 5.43
N ALA A 27 -3.83 16.71 4.71
CA ALA A 27 -3.34 18.07 4.49
C ALA A 27 -3.17 18.82 5.82
N GLU A 28 -4.18 18.78 6.70
CA GLU A 28 -4.12 19.39 8.02
C GLU A 28 -2.99 18.82 8.87
N ALA A 29 -2.85 17.49 8.93
CA ALA A 29 -1.79 16.86 9.69
C ALA A 29 -0.39 17.25 9.21
N ARG A 30 -0.21 17.42 7.90
CA ARG A 30 1.05 17.89 7.30
C ARG A 30 1.37 19.31 7.73
N ASP A 31 0.39 20.20 7.74
CA ASP A 31 0.58 21.59 8.19
C ASP A 31 0.86 21.65 9.68
N LEU A 32 0.17 20.84 10.49
CA LEU A 32 0.47 20.71 11.93
C LEU A 32 1.91 20.23 12.17
N TYR A 33 2.38 19.24 11.40
CA TYR A 33 3.74 18.73 11.51
C TYR A 33 4.78 19.82 11.20
N ARG A 34 4.58 20.55 10.08
CA ARG A 34 5.46 21.67 9.67
C ARG A 34 5.54 22.78 10.72
N ASN A 35 4.46 22.99 11.46
CA ASN A 35 4.37 23.97 12.55
C ASN A 35 4.81 23.41 13.92
N GLY A 36 5.48 22.26 13.97
CA GLY A 36 5.99 21.64 15.21
C GLY A 36 4.91 21.05 16.13
N LYS A 37 3.65 20.99 15.68
CA LYS A 37 2.51 20.46 16.45
C LYS A 37 2.41 18.94 16.29
N TYR A 38 3.50 18.23 16.59
CA TYR A 38 3.68 16.80 16.30
C TYR A 38 2.60 15.91 16.90
N ARG A 39 2.24 16.13 18.18
CA ARG A 39 1.19 15.35 18.87
C ARG A 39 -0.16 15.44 18.15
N LYS A 40 -0.55 16.65 17.72
CA LYS A 40 -1.82 16.85 17.00
C LYS A 40 -1.76 16.23 15.61
N SER A 41 -0.65 16.44 14.90
CA SER A 41 -0.39 15.82 13.59
C SER A 41 -0.54 14.30 13.63
N GLY A 42 0.16 13.64 14.57
CA GLY A 42 0.10 12.18 14.73
C GLY A 42 -1.31 11.66 15.02
N ARG A 43 -2.06 12.34 15.91
CA ARG A 43 -3.45 11.94 16.22
C ARG A 43 -4.37 12.03 15.00
N ILE A 44 -4.30 13.13 14.25
CA ILE A 44 -5.11 13.30 13.03
C ILE A 44 -4.77 12.25 11.97
N LEU A 45 -3.50 11.88 11.84
CA LEU A 45 -3.08 10.81 10.91
C LEU A 45 -3.68 9.46 11.32
N LEU A 46 -3.56 9.08 12.59
CA LEU A 46 -4.14 7.82 13.08
C LEU A 46 -5.65 7.79 12.89
N GLU A 47 -6.35 8.90 13.13
CA GLU A 47 -7.78 9.02 12.85
C GLU A 47 -8.08 8.86 11.35
N ALA A 48 -7.30 9.49 10.47
CA ALA A 48 -7.48 9.36 9.03
C ALA A 48 -7.30 7.91 8.56
N PHE A 49 -6.35 7.18 9.14
CA PHE A 49 -6.05 5.79 8.76
C PHE A 49 -7.19 4.81 9.09
N THR A 50 -8.16 5.22 9.91
CA THR A 50 -9.38 4.43 10.12
C THR A 50 -10.34 4.45 8.94
N GLN A 51 -10.23 5.43 8.04
CA GLN A 51 -11.12 5.55 6.88
C GLN A 51 -10.64 4.72 5.68
N ARG A 52 -9.32 4.60 5.51
CA ARG A 52 -8.69 3.76 4.48
C ARG A 52 -7.23 3.48 4.82
N SER A 53 -6.67 2.45 4.18
CA SER A 53 -5.24 2.14 4.29
C SER A 53 -4.37 3.34 3.92
N PRO A 54 -3.33 3.64 4.73
CA PRO A 54 -2.43 4.76 4.49
C PRO A 54 -1.42 4.47 3.38
N ARG A 55 -0.95 5.56 2.76
CA ARG A 55 0.18 5.54 1.84
C ARG A 55 1.50 5.50 2.61
N THR A 56 2.56 5.00 1.98
CA THR A 56 3.94 4.98 2.50
C THR A 56 4.41 6.35 2.96
N THR A 57 4.05 7.41 2.23
CA THR A 57 4.36 8.79 2.60
C THR A 57 3.60 9.26 3.85
N GLU A 58 2.40 8.74 4.08
CA GLU A 58 1.55 9.06 5.24
C GLU A 58 2.00 8.27 6.47
N LEU A 59 2.35 6.99 6.30
CA LEU A 59 3.01 6.18 7.32
C LEU A 59 4.32 6.83 7.79
N ASN A 60 5.14 7.31 6.86
CA ASN A 60 6.37 8.03 7.18
C ASN A 60 6.09 9.29 8.01
N LEU A 61 5.12 10.10 7.59
CA LEU A 61 4.75 11.31 8.31
C LEU A 61 4.23 10.99 9.71
N ALA A 62 3.39 9.95 9.84
CA ALA A 62 2.83 9.52 11.12
C ALA A 62 3.92 9.03 12.07
N LEU A 63 4.82 8.17 11.58
CA LEU A 63 5.93 7.63 12.37
C LEU A 63 6.79 8.76 12.95
N ARG A 64 7.20 9.72 12.09
CA ARG A 64 7.99 10.88 12.50
C ARG A 64 7.24 11.78 13.48
N ALA A 65 5.95 12.03 13.24
CA ALA A 65 5.12 12.87 14.11
C ALA A 65 4.96 12.23 15.50
N LEU A 66 4.69 10.93 15.57
CA LEU A 66 4.47 10.21 16.83
C LEU A 66 5.78 10.08 17.63
N ALA A 67 6.89 9.74 16.96
CA ALA A 67 8.22 9.71 17.59
C ALA A 67 8.60 11.08 18.16
N SER A 68 8.44 12.16 17.37
CA SER A 68 8.70 13.54 17.81
C SER A 68 7.78 13.99 18.97
N ALA A 69 6.59 13.40 19.07
CA ALA A 69 5.63 13.66 20.14
C ALA A 69 5.83 12.80 21.39
N LYS A 70 6.80 11.88 21.37
CA LYS A 70 7.05 10.83 22.38
C LYS A 70 5.84 9.93 22.63
N LEU A 71 5.08 9.66 21.58
CA LEU A 71 3.97 8.72 21.55
C LEU A 71 4.48 7.37 21.04
N TYR A 72 5.30 6.70 21.86
CA TYR A 72 6.10 5.57 21.41
C TYR A 72 5.26 4.34 21.08
N ASP A 73 4.19 4.07 21.83
CA ASP A 73 3.33 2.92 21.55
C ASP A 73 2.69 3.02 20.16
N GLU A 74 2.13 4.19 19.85
CA GLU A 74 1.58 4.44 18.51
C GLU A 74 2.66 4.50 17.44
N ALA A 75 3.86 5.05 17.75
CA ALA A 75 4.98 5.07 16.82
C ALA A 75 5.43 3.65 16.46
N PHE A 76 5.55 2.74 17.44
CA PHE A 76 5.92 1.35 17.20
C PHE A 76 4.87 0.59 16.40
N ALA A 77 3.57 0.87 16.61
CA ALA A 77 2.52 0.28 15.77
C ALA A 77 2.65 0.69 14.29
N VAL A 78 2.92 1.98 14.02
CA VAL A 78 3.15 2.48 12.65
C VAL A 78 4.46 1.93 12.06
N LEU A 79 5.50 1.81 12.89
CA LEU A 79 6.79 1.23 12.50
C LEU A 79 6.61 -0.23 12.06
N GLU A 80 5.88 -1.03 12.84
CA GLU A 80 5.61 -2.44 12.51
C GLU A 80 4.85 -2.58 11.19
N GLU A 81 3.86 -1.72 10.94
CA GLU A 81 3.16 -1.67 9.65
C GLU A 81 4.10 -1.32 8.48
N GLY A 82 5.02 -0.38 8.70
CA GLY A 82 6.06 -0.04 7.74
C GLY A 82 7.00 -1.21 7.43
N ILE A 83 7.38 -1.99 8.45
CA ILE A 83 8.19 -3.20 8.27
C ILE A 83 7.41 -4.29 7.51
N ASN A 84 6.15 -4.50 7.89
CA ASN A 84 5.28 -5.53 7.29
C ASN A 84 5.04 -5.29 5.80
N SER A 85 4.78 -4.04 5.43
CA SER A 85 4.62 -3.62 4.02
C SER A 85 5.92 -3.67 3.22
N GLY A 86 7.06 -3.80 3.89
CA GLY A 86 8.39 -3.82 3.29
C GLY A 86 8.90 -2.46 2.82
N TRP A 87 8.11 -1.40 3.00
CA TRP A 87 8.50 -0.01 2.73
C TRP A 87 9.60 0.48 3.68
N LEU A 88 9.46 0.19 4.97
CA LEU A 88 10.43 0.63 5.97
C LEU A 88 11.65 -0.31 5.94
N THR A 89 12.80 0.23 5.55
CA THR A 89 14.08 -0.48 5.53
C THR A 89 14.97 -0.03 6.69
N LEU A 90 16.00 -0.82 7.02
CA LEU A 90 16.96 -0.45 8.05
C LEU A 90 17.62 0.90 7.75
N ASN A 91 18.05 1.12 6.52
CA ASN A 91 18.65 2.40 6.11
C ASN A 91 17.68 3.57 6.26
N HIS A 92 16.40 3.41 5.91
CA HIS A 92 15.39 4.47 6.10
C HIS A 92 15.23 4.82 7.58
N LEU A 93 15.13 3.80 8.42
CA LEU A 93 14.94 3.94 9.86
C LEU A 93 16.14 4.61 10.53
N LEU A 94 17.37 4.23 10.15
CA LEU A 94 18.61 4.78 10.72
C LEU A 94 19.00 6.15 10.15
N ALA A 95 18.50 6.52 8.98
CA ALA A 95 18.82 7.80 8.34
C ALA A 95 17.87 8.96 8.73
N ASP A 96 16.77 8.69 9.44
CA ASP A 96 15.81 9.73 9.84
C ASP A 96 16.03 10.18 11.30
N PRO A 97 16.55 11.40 11.53
CA PRO A 97 16.83 11.90 12.88
C PRO A 97 15.59 11.99 13.77
N ALA A 98 14.39 12.10 13.18
CA ALA A 98 13.15 12.15 13.96
C ALA A 98 12.86 10.82 14.69
N LEU A 99 13.54 9.74 14.32
CA LEU A 99 13.35 8.39 14.85
C LEU A 99 14.39 8.00 15.89
N GLU A 100 15.43 8.82 16.10
CA GLU A 100 16.45 8.61 17.14
C GLU A 100 15.84 8.47 18.54
N ALA A 101 14.74 9.17 18.79
CA ALA A 101 13.99 9.10 20.04
C ALA A 101 13.40 7.71 20.35
N LEU A 102 13.40 6.78 19.39
CA LEU A 102 12.95 5.40 19.57
C LEU A 102 14.08 4.43 19.96
N TYR A 103 15.34 4.85 19.86
CA TYR A 103 16.49 3.94 19.97
C TYR A 103 16.67 3.36 21.37
N ASP A 104 16.29 4.13 22.40
CA ASP A 104 16.38 3.73 23.81
C ASP A 104 15.17 2.91 24.27
N ASP A 105 14.14 2.73 23.44
CA ASP A 105 12.96 1.95 23.82
C ASP A 105 13.29 0.44 23.80
N PRO A 106 12.87 -0.36 24.80
CA PRO A 106 13.17 -1.80 24.86
C PRO A 106 12.72 -2.61 23.64
N ARG A 107 11.75 -2.12 22.86
CA ARG A 107 11.28 -2.77 21.63
C ARG A 107 12.24 -2.59 20.45
N TRP A 108 13.15 -1.62 20.52
CA TRP A 108 14.01 -1.21 19.42
C TRP A 108 14.84 -2.37 18.85
N ASP A 109 15.57 -3.06 19.71
CA ASP A 109 16.50 -4.13 19.30
C ASP A 109 15.80 -5.25 18.53
N ALA A 110 14.57 -5.59 18.93
CA ALA A 110 13.79 -6.61 18.23
C ALA A 110 13.43 -6.17 16.80
N GLN A 111 13.09 -4.89 16.61
CA GLN A 111 12.78 -4.34 15.27
C GLN A 111 14.05 -4.24 14.41
N ILE A 112 15.18 -3.85 14.99
CA ILE A 112 16.46 -3.83 14.28
C ILE A 112 16.88 -5.23 13.84
N GLN A 113 16.80 -6.23 14.72
CA GLN A 113 17.11 -7.62 14.34
C GLN A 113 16.17 -8.13 13.25
N ARG A 114 14.89 -7.77 13.34
CA ARG A 114 13.90 -8.12 12.31
C ARG A 114 14.25 -7.50 10.96
N LEU A 115 14.56 -6.21 10.91
CA LEU A 115 14.98 -5.53 9.70
C LEU A 115 16.33 -6.03 9.18
N ALA A 116 17.27 -6.35 10.07
CA ALA A 116 18.58 -6.87 9.72
C ALA A 116 18.48 -8.23 9.00
N ARG A 117 17.55 -9.10 9.43
CA ARG A 117 17.27 -10.39 8.75
C ARG A 117 16.76 -10.21 7.33
N PHE A 118 16.02 -9.13 7.07
CA PHE A 118 15.63 -8.77 5.71
C PHE A 118 16.77 -8.10 4.94
N SER A 119 17.70 -7.42 5.59
CA SER A 119 18.70 -6.56 4.92
C SER A 119 19.90 -7.27 4.26
N VAL A 120 20.18 -8.54 4.55
CA VAL A 120 21.41 -9.20 4.05
C VAL A 120 21.27 -9.54 2.55
N GLY A 121 21.97 -8.77 1.70
CA GLY A 121 22.04 -8.98 0.25
C GLY A 121 21.03 -8.16 -0.58
N GLU A 122 20.19 -7.33 0.06
CA GLU A 122 19.11 -6.61 -0.62
C GLU A 122 19.54 -5.24 -1.20
N ASN A 123 18.98 -4.91 -2.37
CA ASN A 123 19.02 -3.55 -2.91
C ASN A 123 17.92 -2.70 -2.25
N HIS A 124 18.27 -1.95 -1.21
CA HIS A 124 17.32 -1.18 -0.40
C HIS A 124 16.57 -0.10 -1.19
N GLU A 125 17.23 0.57 -2.13
CA GLU A 125 16.57 1.58 -2.98
C GLU A 125 15.51 0.90 -3.86
N LEU A 126 15.88 -0.22 -4.49
CA LEU A 126 14.96 -0.97 -5.32
C LEU A 126 13.79 -1.53 -4.51
N ARG A 127 14.03 -1.97 -3.29
CA ARG A 127 12.98 -2.42 -2.37
C ARG A 127 11.97 -1.33 -2.06
N GLN A 128 12.43 -0.11 -1.75
CA GLN A 128 11.52 1.03 -1.52
C GLN A 128 10.70 1.35 -2.76
N ARG A 129 11.34 1.36 -3.93
CA ARG A 129 10.66 1.57 -5.22
C ARG A 129 9.58 0.52 -5.44
N LEU A 130 9.87 -0.77 -5.22
CA LEU A 130 8.89 -1.85 -5.35
C LEU A 130 7.78 -1.76 -4.31
N ALA A 131 8.06 -1.37 -3.07
CA ALA A 131 7.02 -1.14 -2.07
C ALA A 131 6.04 -0.04 -2.49
N THR A 132 6.55 1.07 -3.05
CA THR A 132 5.71 2.14 -3.61
C THR A 132 4.90 1.66 -4.82
N ILE A 133 5.51 0.85 -5.70
CA ILE A 133 4.79 0.26 -6.85
C ILE A 133 3.67 -0.67 -6.36
N ALA A 134 3.96 -1.54 -5.38
CA ALA A 134 3.00 -2.47 -4.78
C ALA A 134 1.82 -1.74 -4.13
N GLU A 135 2.11 -0.67 -3.40
CA GLU A 135 1.08 0.22 -2.84
C GLU A 135 0.18 0.79 -3.94
N ARG A 136 0.76 1.39 -4.99
CA ARG A 136 0.00 1.98 -6.10
C ARG A 136 -0.81 0.93 -6.87
N ASP A 137 -0.26 -0.27 -7.00
CA ASP A 137 -0.93 -1.41 -7.63
C ASP A 137 -2.19 -1.84 -6.86
N GLN A 138 -2.21 -1.72 -5.54
CA GLN A 138 -3.35 -2.12 -4.71
C GLN A 138 -4.28 -0.98 -4.30
N TYR A 139 -3.83 0.28 -4.42
CA TYR A 139 -4.48 1.45 -3.83
C TYR A 139 -5.98 1.59 -4.16
N TYR A 140 -6.34 1.81 -5.43
CA TYR A 140 -7.75 1.98 -5.79
C TYR A 140 -8.50 0.65 -5.75
N ARG A 141 -7.81 -0.49 -5.95
CA ARG A 141 -8.44 -1.82 -5.88
C ARG A 141 -9.02 -2.11 -4.50
N LEU A 142 -8.28 -1.81 -3.44
CA LEU A 142 -8.76 -1.98 -2.07
C LEU A 142 -9.93 -1.03 -1.76
N GLN A 143 -9.88 0.21 -2.24
CA GLN A 143 -10.97 1.18 -2.05
C GLN A 143 -12.24 0.78 -2.80
N MET A 144 -12.11 0.40 -4.08
CA MET A 144 -13.22 -0.11 -4.88
C MET A 144 -13.85 -1.34 -4.23
N ALA A 145 -13.04 -2.27 -3.71
CA ALA A 145 -13.54 -3.45 -3.01
C ALA A 145 -14.32 -3.07 -1.75
N GLU A 146 -13.89 -2.05 -1.01
CA GLU A 146 -14.60 -1.60 0.19
C GLU A 146 -15.94 -0.93 -0.15
N ILE A 147 -15.95 -0.01 -1.12
CA ILE A 147 -17.18 0.62 -1.62
C ILE A 147 -18.13 -0.45 -2.18
N ALA A 148 -17.61 -1.44 -2.91
CA ALA A 148 -18.43 -2.49 -3.48
C ALA A 148 -19.10 -3.38 -2.42
N LYS A 149 -18.51 -3.55 -1.23
CA LYS A 149 -19.14 -4.29 -0.13
C LYS A 149 -20.38 -3.57 0.42
N THR A 150 -20.34 -2.24 0.49
CA THR A 150 -21.41 -1.43 1.11
C THR A 150 -22.43 -0.93 0.09
N GLU A 151 -21.98 -0.55 -1.10
CA GLU A 151 -22.78 0.16 -2.12
C GLU A 151 -22.89 -0.59 -3.46
N GLY A 152 -22.16 -1.72 -3.61
CA GLY A 152 -22.16 -2.54 -4.80
C GLY A 152 -21.26 -2.03 -5.93
N TRP A 153 -20.88 -2.93 -6.85
CA TRP A 153 -19.97 -2.64 -7.97
C TRP A 153 -20.50 -1.62 -9.00
N ASN A 154 -21.80 -1.33 -8.98
CA ASN A 154 -22.43 -0.37 -9.90
C ASN A 154 -22.28 1.09 -9.44
N ASN A 155 -21.63 1.36 -8.31
CA ASN A 155 -21.39 2.72 -7.84
C ASN A 155 -20.56 3.53 -8.88
N PRO A 156 -21.00 4.73 -9.29
CA PRO A 156 -20.26 5.57 -10.24
C PRO A 156 -18.82 5.88 -9.82
N VAL A 157 -18.55 6.02 -8.52
CA VAL A 157 -17.21 6.27 -7.97
C VAL A 157 -16.25 5.12 -8.29
N ILE A 158 -16.74 3.88 -8.30
CA ILE A 158 -15.93 2.71 -8.66
C ILE A 158 -15.46 2.81 -10.11
N ARG A 159 -16.29 3.34 -11.01
CA ARG A 159 -15.90 3.53 -12.41
C ARG A 159 -14.76 4.55 -12.55
N GLU A 160 -14.87 5.69 -11.86
CA GLU A 160 -13.82 6.71 -11.85
C GLU A 160 -12.52 6.16 -11.24
N MET A 161 -12.60 5.43 -10.12
CA MET A 161 -11.45 4.78 -9.49
C MET A 161 -10.82 3.71 -10.40
N TYR A 162 -11.62 3.02 -11.20
CA TYR A 162 -11.12 2.02 -12.15
C TYR A 162 -10.30 2.67 -13.28
N GLU A 163 -10.73 3.83 -13.78
CA GLU A 163 -9.98 4.61 -14.78
C GLU A 163 -8.63 5.08 -14.21
N LEU A 164 -8.63 5.64 -13.00
CA LEU A 164 -7.39 6.02 -12.28
C LEU A 164 -6.48 4.82 -12.03
N GLN A 165 -7.05 3.65 -11.73
CA GLN A 165 -6.27 2.43 -11.55
C GLN A 165 -5.60 1.97 -12.85
N GLN A 166 -6.25 2.11 -14.01
CA GLN A 166 -5.63 1.76 -15.30
C GLN A 166 -4.45 2.67 -15.65
N GLU A 167 -4.55 3.97 -15.32
CA GLU A 167 -3.43 4.89 -15.46
C GLU A 167 -2.25 4.46 -14.57
N LEU A 168 -2.52 4.13 -13.30
CA LEU A 168 -1.49 3.62 -12.38
C LEU A 168 -0.89 2.30 -12.86
N ASP A 169 -1.69 1.37 -13.39
CA ASP A 169 -1.20 0.10 -13.92
C ASP A 169 -0.21 0.33 -15.07
N SER A 170 -0.51 1.28 -15.95
CA SER A 170 0.36 1.64 -17.09
C SER A 170 1.69 2.27 -16.61
N LEU A 171 1.62 3.18 -15.64
CA LEU A 171 2.81 3.81 -15.06
C LEU A 171 3.67 2.80 -14.28
N ASN A 172 3.04 1.94 -13.49
CA ASN A 172 3.72 0.88 -12.76
C ASN A 172 4.39 -0.11 -13.71
N TYR A 173 3.73 -0.47 -14.81
CA TYR A 173 4.30 -1.34 -15.84
C TYR A 173 5.60 -0.74 -16.41
N LEU A 174 5.61 0.54 -16.79
CA LEU A 174 6.82 1.20 -17.30
C LEU A 174 7.98 1.17 -16.29
N GLN A 175 7.67 1.34 -15.00
CA GLN A 175 8.68 1.26 -13.95
C GLN A 175 9.23 -0.16 -13.79
N ILE A 176 8.36 -1.18 -13.81
CA ILE A 176 8.75 -2.59 -13.70
C ILE A 176 9.56 -3.03 -14.93
N ASP A 177 9.15 -2.67 -16.14
CA ASP A 177 9.90 -2.94 -17.37
C ASP A 177 11.31 -2.34 -17.31
N THR A 178 11.43 -1.10 -16.82
CA THR A 178 12.74 -0.45 -16.62
C THR A 178 13.58 -1.15 -15.56
N ILE A 179 12.98 -1.56 -14.44
CA ILE A 179 13.67 -2.30 -13.37
C ILE A 179 14.22 -3.61 -13.93
N ILE A 180 13.40 -4.35 -14.64
CA ILE A 180 13.75 -5.62 -15.28
C ILE A 180 14.88 -5.45 -16.30
N ALA A 181 14.80 -4.42 -17.15
CA ALA A 181 15.83 -4.13 -18.13
C ALA A 181 17.19 -3.78 -17.48
N THR A 182 17.17 -3.23 -16.27
CA THR A 182 18.38 -2.78 -15.55
C THR A 182 18.98 -3.88 -14.67
N TYR A 183 18.14 -4.62 -13.96
CA TYR A 183 18.55 -5.53 -12.89
C TYR A 183 18.25 -7.01 -13.17
N GLY A 184 17.54 -7.31 -14.27
CA GLY A 184 16.82 -8.58 -14.42
C GLY A 184 15.58 -8.61 -13.50
N TYR A 185 14.92 -9.77 -13.43
CA TYR A 185 13.77 -9.94 -12.55
C TYR A 185 14.18 -9.63 -11.09
N PRO A 186 13.53 -8.68 -10.41
CA PRO A 186 13.89 -8.27 -9.06
C PRO A 186 13.38 -9.31 -8.06
N GLY A 187 14.05 -10.44 -8.02
CA GLY A 187 13.65 -11.62 -7.27
C GLY A 187 13.83 -11.54 -5.77
N ARG A 188 13.43 -12.61 -5.09
CA ARG A 188 13.56 -12.78 -3.64
C ARG A 188 14.96 -12.52 -3.09
N SER A 189 16.02 -12.89 -3.81
CA SER A 189 17.39 -12.64 -3.34
C SER A 189 17.77 -11.17 -3.36
N MET A 190 17.15 -10.36 -4.24
CA MET A 190 17.48 -8.94 -4.41
C MET A 190 16.62 -8.01 -3.54
N VAL A 191 15.36 -8.36 -3.34
CA VAL A 191 14.37 -7.45 -2.70
C VAL A 191 13.43 -8.19 -1.74
N GLY A 192 13.70 -9.46 -1.45
CA GLY A 192 12.88 -10.26 -0.56
C GLY A 192 11.47 -10.51 -1.11
N PRO A 193 10.45 -10.59 -0.25
CA PRO A 193 9.07 -10.87 -0.65
C PRO A 193 8.48 -9.88 -1.67
N LEU A 194 9.01 -8.66 -1.75
CA LEU A 194 8.57 -7.63 -2.70
C LEU A 194 8.90 -7.99 -4.16
N GLY A 195 9.67 -9.04 -4.43
CA GLY A 195 9.92 -9.46 -5.81
C GLY A 195 8.64 -9.88 -6.54
N SER A 196 7.66 -10.41 -5.81
CA SER A 196 6.33 -10.74 -6.33
C SER A 196 5.61 -9.54 -6.98
N THR A 197 5.93 -8.30 -6.58
CA THR A 197 5.35 -7.08 -7.14
C THR A 197 5.55 -6.97 -8.64
N ALA A 198 6.70 -7.40 -9.18
CA ALA A 198 6.94 -7.36 -10.62
C ALA A 198 5.94 -8.24 -11.38
N LEU A 199 5.68 -9.47 -10.89
CA LEU A 199 4.69 -10.36 -11.48
C LEU A 199 3.29 -9.74 -11.40
N LEU A 200 2.93 -9.16 -10.25
CA LEU A 200 1.63 -8.52 -10.03
C LEU A 200 1.37 -7.39 -11.05
N VAL A 201 2.38 -6.58 -11.33
CA VAL A 201 2.26 -5.51 -12.33
C VAL A 201 2.18 -6.09 -13.75
N ILE A 202 3.06 -7.04 -14.10
CA ILE A 202 3.09 -7.63 -15.45
C ILE A 202 1.75 -8.29 -15.80
N GLN A 203 1.12 -9.06 -14.92
CA GLN A 203 -0.16 -9.73 -15.20
C GLN A 203 -1.33 -8.76 -15.55
N ARG A 204 -1.15 -7.46 -15.28
CA ARG A 204 -2.10 -6.37 -15.60
C ARG A 204 -1.78 -5.65 -16.91
N ALA A 205 -0.57 -5.81 -17.44
CA ALA A 205 -0.13 -5.18 -18.68
C ALA A 205 -0.89 -5.72 -19.90
N PRO A 206 -0.80 -5.09 -21.09
CA PRO A 206 -1.33 -5.65 -22.33
C PRO A 206 -0.76 -7.05 -22.64
N LEU A 207 -1.49 -7.86 -23.43
CA LEU A 207 -1.11 -9.25 -23.72
C LEU A 207 0.31 -9.38 -24.29
N ALA A 208 0.67 -8.48 -25.22
CA ALA A 208 2.00 -8.47 -25.83
C ALA A 208 3.12 -8.31 -24.79
N GLU A 209 2.93 -7.41 -23.82
CA GLU A 209 3.91 -7.17 -22.76
C GLU A 209 3.98 -8.32 -21.75
N GLN A 210 2.85 -8.97 -21.46
CA GLN A 210 2.85 -10.19 -20.64
C GLN A 210 3.68 -11.30 -21.31
N LEU A 211 3.49 -11.49 -22.61
CA LEU A 211 4.24 -12.50 -23.39
C LEU A 211 5.72 -12.14 -23.50
N LYS A 212 6.06 -10.85 -23.64
CA LYS A 212 7.44 -10.35 -23.65
C LYS A 212 8.24 -10.78 -22.41
N HIS A 213 7.65 -10.64 -21.22
CA HIS A 213 8.33 -10.99 -19.96
C HIS A 213 8.22 -12.47 -19.58
N LEU A 214 7.37 -13.25 -20.23
CA LEU A 214 7.14 -14.65 -19.85
C LEU A 214 8.43 -15.50 -19.75
N PRO A 215 9.40 -15.41 -20.69
CA PRO A 215 10.65 -16.17 -20.59
C PRO A 215 11.49 -15.78 -19.36
N GLU A 216 11.54 -14.50 -19.01
CA GLU A 216 12.30 -14.07 -17.83
C GLU A 216 11.62 -14.55 -16.54
N LEU A 217 10.27 -14.53 -16.49
CA LEU A 217 9.51 -14.93 -15.32
C LEU A 217 9.70 -16.43 -15.06
N GLN A 218 9.74 -17.24 -16.13
CA GLN A 218 10.08 -18.66 -16.06
C GLN A 218 11.50 -18.85 -15.52
N ALA A 219 12.47 -18.13 -16.07
CA ALA A 219 13.86 -18.21 -15.59
C ALA A 219 14.02 -17.76 -14.13
N ALA A 220 13.23 -16.78 -13.67
CA ALA A 220 13.19 -16.37 -12.27
C ALA A 220 12.56 -17.47 -11.39
N ALA A 221 11.46 -18.07 -11.84
CA ALA A 221 10.81 -19.15 -11.11
C ALA A 221 11.70 -20.39 -10.98
N ASP A 222 12.43 -20.76 -12.04
CA ASP A 222 13.42 -21.84 -12.04
C ASP A 222 14.55 -21.62 -11.04
N LYS A 223 14.91 -20.35 -10.79
CA LYS A 223 15.93 -19.97 -9.80
C LYS A 223 15.38 -19.82 -8.39
N GLY A 224 14.07 -20.00 -8.17
CA GLY A 224 13.42 -19.77 -6.88
C GLY A 224 13.26 -18.29 -6.52
N GLU A 225 13.45 -17.39 -7.50
CA GLU A 225 13.32 -15.94 -7.35
C GLU A 225 11.86 -15.46 -7.45
N LEU A 226 11.00 -16.27 -8.08
CA LEU A 226 9.56 -16.15 -8.19
C LEU A 226 8.92 -17.50 -7.82
N LEU A 227 7.74 -17.49 -7.21
CA LEU A 227 7.04 -18.75 -6.94
C LEU A 227 6.40 -19.29 -8.24
N TRP A 228 6.70 -20.55 -8.56
CA TRP A 228 6.05 -21.26 -9.67
C TRP A 228 4.53 -21.30 -9.55
N SER A 229 3.99 -21.35 -8.33
CA SER A 229 2.55 -21.29 -8.08
C SER A 229 1.91 -20.00 -8.59
N ASP A 230 2.60 -18.87 -8.42
CA ASP A 230 2.08 -17.57 -8.83
C ASP A 230 2.21 -17.42 -10.35
N LEU A 231 3.32 -17.91 -10.92
CA LEU A 231 3.53 -17.89 -12.37
C LEU A 231 2.57 -18.82 -13.13
N ALA A 232 2.18 -19.96 -12.56
CA ALA A 232 1.24 -20.90 -13.16
C ALA A 232 -0.12 -20.26 -13.48
N LEU A 233 -0.59 -19.37 -12.60
CA LEU A 233 -1.82 -18.59 -12.82
C LEU A 233 -1.72 -17.73 -14.08
N LEU A 234 -0.60 -17.03 -14.26
CA LEU A 234 -0.36 -16.19 -15.43
C LEU A 234 -0.23 -17.04 -16.71
N ILE A 235 0.49 -18.16 -16.65
CA ILE A 235 0.68 -19.06 -17.80
C ILE A 235 -0.68 -19.53 -18.34
N ASP A 236 -1.55 -20.07 -17.48
CA ASP A 236 -2.86 -20.55 -17.92
C ASP A 236 -3.74 -19.41 -18.44
N LYS A 237 -3.71 -18.24 -17.79
CA LYS A 237 -4.42 -17.04 -18.26
C LYS A 237 -3.95 -16.63 -19.66
N LEU A 238 -2.64 -16.70 -19.94
CA LEU A 238 -2.08 -16.40 -21.26
C LEU A 238 -2.46 -17.44 -22.31
N LYS A 239 -2.45 -18.74 -21.95
CA LYS A 239 -2.89 -19.82 -22.84
C LYS A 239 -4.36 -19.64 -23.23
N MET A 240 -5.23 -19.41 -22.25
CA MET A 240 -6.65 -19.18 -22.50
C MET A 240 -6.90 -17.94 -23.39
N ARG A 241 -6.18 -16.83 -23.17
CA ARG A 241 -6.28 -15.64 -24.01
C ARG A 241 -5.82 -15.85 -25.45
N GLN A 242 -5.01 -16.88 -25.70
CA GLN A 242 -4.55 -17.30 -27.02
C GLN A 242 -5.42 -18.42 -27.62
N GLY A 243 -6.47 -18.87 -26.92
CA GLY A 243 -7.32 -19.98 -27.37
C GLY A 243 -6.68 -21.36 -27.20
N GLU A 244 -5.61 -21.46 -26.40
CA GLU A 244 -4.88 -22.69 -26.14
C GLU A 244 -5.37 -23.38 -24.85
N PRO A 245 -5.21 -24.72 -24.74
CA PRO A 245 -5.50 -25.42 -23.50
C PRO A 245 -4.59 -24.94 -22.36
N GLN A 246 -5.16 -24.92 -21.15
CA GLN A 246 -4.42 -24.66 -19.91
C GLN A 246 -3.39 -25.76 -19.66
N VAL A 247 -2.28 -25.41 -19.00
CA VAL A 247 -1.24 -26.37 -18.59
C VAL A 247 -1.52 -26.87 -17.18
N TYR A 248 -1.93 -26.00 -16.27
CA TYR A 248 -2.10 -26.32 -14.85
C TYR A 248 -3.58 -26.34 -14.40
N GLY A 249 -4.51 -25.88 -15.23
CA GLY A 249 -5.94 -25.89 -14.95
C GLY A 249 -6.37 -24.90 -13.86
N THR A 250 -5.65 -23.77 -13.73
CA THR A 250 -5.87 -22.79 -12.66
C THR A 250 -7.05 -21.85 -12.91
N GLN A 251 -7.48 -21.68 -14.16
CA GLN A 251 -8.55 -20.76 -14.53
C GLN A 251 -9.89 -21.51 -14.59
N VAL A 252 -10.89 -20.93 -13.93
CA VAL A 252 -12.28 -21.39 -14.00
C VAL A 252 -12.96 -20.68 -15.16
N VAL A 253 -13.36 -21.44 -16.18
CA VAL A 253 -14.24 -20.95 -17.24
C VAL A 253 -15.67 -21.01 -16.70
N ARG A 254 -16.34 -19.87 -16.60
CA ARG A 254 -17.78 -19.79 -16.30
C ARG A 254 -18.59 -19.67 -17.57
#